data_AF-A0A7Y4DTH0-F1
#
_entry.id   AF-A0A7Y4DTH0-F1
#
_cell.length_a   1.000
_cell.length_b   1.000
_cell.length_c   1.000
_cell.angle_alpha   90.00
_cell.angle_beta   90.00
_cell.angle_gamma   90.00
#
_symmetry.space_group_name_H-M   'P 1'
#
loop_
_entity.id
_entity.type
_entity.pdbx_description
1 polymer ?
#
loop_
_entity_poly.entity_id
_entity_poly.type
_entity_poly.pdbx_seq_one_letter_code
_entity_poly.pdbx_strand_id
1 'polypeptide(L)' 'MFHWQPSEIDRLSYEDLLLFREKARQRTEQEESE' A
#
# COMPACT_ATOMS: atom_id res chain seq x y z
N MET A 1 1.21 -18.62 -21.24
CA MET A 1 0.29 -17.81 -20.40
C MET A 1 1.10 -17.33 -19.21
N PHE A 2 1.29 -16.02 -19.02
CA PHE A 2 2.07 -15.52 -17.89
C PHE A 2 1.22 -15.63 -16.62
N HIS A 3 1.59 -16.53 -15.71
CA HIS A 3 0.93 -16.67 -14.42
C HIS A 3 1.70 -15.83 -13.42
N TRP A 4 1.12 -14.68 -13.08
CA TRP A 4 1.63 -13.87 -11.99
C TRP A 4 1.73 -14.74 -10.74
N GLN A 5 2.93 -14.83 -10.16
CA GLN A 5 3.11 -15.58 -8.93
C GLN A 5 2.51 -14.75 -7.77
N PRO A 6 1.77 -15.39 -6.84
CA PRO A 6 1.30 -14.70 -5.65
C PRO A 6 2.47 -14.05 -4.92
N SER A 7 2.38 -12.74 -4.77
CA SER A 7 3.29 -11.89 -4.01
C SER A 7 2.85 -11.79 -2.55
N GLU A 8 3.68 -11.16 -1.72
CA GLU A 8 3.32 -10.88 -0.34
C GLU A 8 2.14 -9.90 -0.23
N ILE A 9 1.95 -9.03 -1.24
CA ILE A 9 0.81 -8.09 -1.31
C ILE A 9 -0.51 -8.87 -1.47
N ASP A 10 -0.49 -10.00 -2.17
CA ASP A 10 -1.68 -10.82 -2.39
C ASP A 10 -2.20 -11.49 -1.10
N ARG A 11 -1.41 -11.45 -0.01
CA ARG A 11 -1.81 -11.92 1.32
C ARG A 11 -2.49 -10.86 2.18
N LEU A 12 -2.41 -9.59 1.77
CA LEU A 12 -2.96 -8.47 2.53
C LEU A 12 -4.49 -8.50 2.49
N SER A 13 -5.10 -8.26 3.64
CA SER A 13 -6.54 -8.03 3.71
C SER A 13 -6.89 -6.66 3.13
N TYR A 14 -8.17 -6.44 2.86
CA TYR A 14 -8.67 -5.13 2.43
C TYR A 14 -8.30 -4.02 3.44
N GLU A 15 -8.39 -4.31 4.74
CA GLU A 15 -8.06 -3.37 5.82
C GLU A 15 -6.57 -3.00 5.82
N ASP A 16 -5.69 -3.97 5.56
CA ASP A 16 -4.24 -3.73 5.45
C ASP A 16 -3.92 -2.77 4.29
N LEU A 17 -4.63 -2.90 3.16
CA LEU A 17 -4.48 -2.01 2.01
C LEU A 17 -4.97 -0.59 2.31
N LEU A 18 -6.07 -0.44 3.05
CA LEU A 18 -6.54 0.88 3.51
C LEU A 18 -5.54 1.53 4.46
N LEU A 19 -4.97 0.77 5.39
CA LEU A 19 -3.94 1.26 6.29
C LEU A 19 -2.68 1.70 5.54
N PHE A 20 -2.25 0.93 4.53
CA PHE A 20 -1.13 1.30 3.68
C PHE A 20 -1.39 2.63 2.96
N ARG A 21 -2.59 2.79 2.37
CA ARG A 21 -3.00 4.03 1.70
C ARG A 21 -2.93 5.23 2.64
N GLU A 22 -3.44 5.09 3.86
CA GLU A 22 -3.46 6.18 4.84
C GLU A 22 -2.04 6.58 5.27
N LYS A 23 -1.16 5.60 5.51
CA LYS A 23 0.26 5.85 5.80
C LYS A 23 1.00 6.49 4.63
N ALA A 24 0.64 6.17 3.39
CA ALA A 24 1.21 6.82 2.21
C ALA A 24 0.78 8.29 2.14
N ARG A 25 -0.51 8.58 2.37
CA ARG A 25 -1.04 9.96 2.45
C ARG A 25 -0.30 10.80 3.48
N GLN A 26 -0.15 10.29 4.70
CA GLN A 26 0.54 10.98 5.78
C GLN A 26 2.00 11.34 5.44
N ARG A 27 2.71 10.45 4.74
CA ARG A 27 4.09 10.71 4.28
C ARG A 27 4.14 11.85 3.26
N THR A 28 3.27 11.81 2.26
CA THR A 28 3.21 12.86 1.23
C THR A 28 2.85 14.22 1.83
N GLU A 29 1.87 14.27 2.73
CA GLU A 29 1.48 15.53 3.39
C GLU A 29 2.59 16.09 4.30
N GLN A 30 3.38 15.21 4.91
CA GLN A 30 4.54 15.61 5.72
C GLN A 30 5.67 16.16 4.83
N GLU A 31 5.95 15.52 3.68
CA GLU A 31 6.95 16.00 2.71
C GLU A 31 6.55 17.31 2.02
N GLU A 32 5.25 17.58 1.81
CA GLU A 32 4.78 18.85 1.23
C GLU A 32 4.81 20.03 2.23
N SER A 33 4.92 19.75 3.53
CA SER A 33 4.94 20.76 4.59
C SER A 33 6.35 21.19 5.01
N GLU A 34 7.40 20.52 4.50
CA GLU A 34 8.83 20.90 4.65
C GLU A 34 9.33 21.72 3.45
#